data_AF-A0A520INC0-F1
#
_entry.id   AF-A0A520INC0-F1
#
_cell.length_a   1.000
_cell.length_b   1.000
_cell.length_c   1.000
_cell.angle_alpha   90.00
_cell.angle_beta   90.00
_cell.angle_gamma   90.00
#
_symmetry.space_group_name_H-M   'P 1'
#
loop_
_entity.id
_entity.type
_entity.pdbx_description
1 polymer ?
#
loop_
_entity_poly.entity_id
_entity_poly.type
_entity_poly.pdbx_seq_one_letter_code
_entity_poly.pdbx_strand_id
1 'polypeptide(L)'
;ISSPIPLDDKTLLDALDGEIRSVLPGKRLITPDEVRGTAASLRKAVHTQGWPTLAAARGRIYVLLDVRKAVSDVYRAGHPSLAGRAMFGWYPDDQPESAIQIVQDPLIDGERIRRWVGEGVIVRTRTDAGTVEARSRDYAKANAALASGAQAVSTDYYPGAPDPLHVGFAVTLPGKAMARCSPVRVPGGCSLQP
;
A
#
# COMPACT_ATOMS: atom_id res chain seq x y z
N ILE A 1 26.17 23.72 -2.84
CA ILE A 1 25.00 22.88 -2.56
C ILE A 1 23.87 23.41 -3.43
N SER A 2 23.39 22.63 -4.40
CA SER A 2 22.23 23.03 -5.20
C SER A 2 20.98 22.99 -4.34
N SER A 3 20.02 23.88 -4.61
CA SER A 3 18.70 23.79 -3.98
C SER A 3 18.07 22.42 -4.26
N PRO A 4 17.39 21.82 -3.27
CA PRO A 4 16.68 20.56 -3.49
C PRO A 4 15.61 20.75 -4.57
N ILE A 5 15.47 19.72 -5.41
CA ILE A 5 14.47 19.70 -6.47
C ILE A 5 13.08 19.72 -5.84
N PRO A 6 12.16 20.61 -6.27
CA PRO A 6 10.79 20.63 -5.77
C PRO A 6 10.08 19.33 -6.13
N LEU A 7 9.39 18.73 -5.17
CA LEU A 7 8.65 17.47 -5.36
C LEU A 7 7.28 17.68 -6.03
N ASP A 8 6.80 18.93 -6.09
CA ASP A 8 5.52 19.36 -6.64
C ASP A 8 5.64 20.01 -8.03
N ASP A 9 6.72 19.72 -8.77
CA ASP A 9 6.85 20.10 -10.17
C ASP A 9 6.10 19.09 -11.07
N LYS A 10 5.11 19.59 -11.81
CA LYS A 10 4.29 18.76 -12.72
C LYS A 10 5.14 18.04 -13.78
N THR A 11 6.12 18.72 -14.37
CA THR A 11 6.95 18.15 -15.43
C THR A 11 7.80 17.00 -14.91
N LEU A 12 8.32 17.14 -13.69
CA LEU A 12 9.09 16.07 -13.04
C LEU A 12 8.21 14.87 -12.66
N LEU A 13 6.99 15.12 -12.19
CA LEU A 13 6.03 14.05 -11.91
C LEU A 13 5.60 13.31 -13.18
N ASP A 14 5.41 14.03 -14.28
CA ASP A 14 5.12 13.43 -15.59
C ASP A 14 6.32 12.63 -16.13
N ALA A 15 7.56 13.14 -15.93
CA ALA A 15 8.78 12.42 -16.27
C ALA A 15 8.96 11.14 -15.44
N LEU A 16 8.60 11.17 -14.14
CA LEU A 16 8.60 10.00 -13.27
C LEU A 16 7.61 8.94 -13.75
N ASP A 17 6.39 9.33 -14.16
CA ASP A 17 5.43 8.41 -14.79
C ASP A 17 6.01 7.77 -16.06
N GLY A 18 6.65 8.58 -16.90
CA GLY A 18 7.32 8.12 -18.12
C GLY A 18 8.41 7.09 -17.83
N GLU A 19 9.26 7.36 -16.83
CA GLU A 19 10.34 6.46 -16.46
C GLU A 19 9.81 5.14 -15.87
N ILE A 20 8.82 5.18 -14.97
CA ILE A 20 8.21 3.96 -14.43
C ILE A 20 7.67 3.07 -15.55
N ARG A 21 7.01 3.67 -16.55
CA ARG A 21 6.51 2.94 -17.73
C ARG A 21 7.64 2.42 -18.60
N SER A 22 8.76 3.14 -18.71
CA SER A 22 9.94 2.74 -19.51
C SER A 22 10.65 1.52 -18.93
N VAL A 23 10.74 1.42 -17.60
CA VAL A 23 11.42 0.31 -16.91
C VAL A 23 10.50 -0.89 -16.61
N LEU A 24 9.18 -0.67 -16.60
CA LEU A 24 8.15 -1.72 -16.44
C LEU A 24 7.22 -1.89 -17.67
N PRO A 25 7.74 -2.09 -18.90
CA PRO A 25 6.92 -2.24 -20.10
C PRO A 25 5.98 -3.45 -20.08
N GLY A 26 5.00 -3.39 -20.97
CA GLY A 26 4.02 -4.44 -21.20
C GLY A 26 3.02 -4.54 -20.04
N LYS A 27 2.71 -5.77 -19.63
CA LYS A 27 1.79 -6.05 -18.52
C LYS A 27 2.49 -6.11 -17.16
N ARG A 28 3.72 -5.60 -17.00
CA ARG A 28 4.43 -5.67 -15.71
C ARG A 28 3.94 -4.65 -14.68
N LEU A 29 3.39 -3.54 -15.13
CA LEU A 29 2.76 -2.54 -14.28
C LEU A 29 1.24 -2.80 -14.19
N ILE A 30 0.68 -2.65 -12.99
CA ILE A 30 -0.76 -2.50 -12.74
C ILE A 30 -0.99 -1.01 -12.54
N THR A 31 -1.79 -0.40 -13.40
CA THR A 31 -2.06 1.05 -13.38
C THR A 31 -3.41 1.37 -12.75
N PRO A 32 -3.63 2.63 -12.32
CA PRO A 32 -4.96 3.11 -11.97
C PRO A 32 -6.01 2.86 -13.06
N ASP A 33 -5.67 3.05 -14.33
CA ASP A 33 -6.59 2.82 -15.45
C ASP A 33 -7.03 1.36 -15.57
N GLU A 34 -6.11 0.41 -15.35
CA GLU A 34 -6.43 -1.01 -15.36
C GLU A 34 -7.39 -1.40 -14.24
N VAL A 35 -7.14 -0.90 -13.02
CA VAL A 35 -8.02 -1.17 -11.87
C VAL A 35 -9.36 -0.45 -12.03
N ARG A 36 -9.37 0.77 -12.59
CA ARG A 36 -10.60 1.52 -12.84
C ARG A 36 -11.47 0.86 -13.90
N GLY A 37 -10.86 0.28 -14.93
CA GLY A 37 -11.57 -0.30 -16.08
C GLY A 37 -12.57 0.70 -16.67
N THR A 38 -13.84 0.30 -16.73
CA THR A 38 -14.94 1.13 -17.26
C THR A 38 -15.72 1.87 -16.18
N ALA A 39 -15.33 1.78 -14.90
CA ALA A 39 -16.04 2.47 -13.83
C ALA A 39 -15.84 3.99 -13.91
N ALA A 40 -16.83 4.74 -13.40
CA ALA A 40 -16.80 6.21 -13.37
C ALA A 40 -15.66 6.78 -12.51
N SER A 41 -15.17 6.01 -11.53
CA SER A 41 -14.00 6.36 -10.73
C SER A 41 -13.27 5.11 -10.25
N LEU A 42 -11.98 5.25 -9.97
CA LEU A 42 -11.12 4.25 -9.38
C LEU A 42 -11.67 3.79 -8.03
N ARG A 43 -12.13 4.72 -7.17
CA ARG A 43 -12.85 4.37 -5.95
C ARG A 43 -14.02 3.44 -6.24
N LYS A 44 -14.91 3.81 -7.17
CA LYS A 44 -16.07 2.97 -7.51
C LYS A 44 -15.63 1.59 -8.01
N ALA A 45 -14.57 1.50 -8.81
CA ALA A 45 -14.05 0.22 -9.29
C ALA A 45 -13.57 -0.67 -8.14
N VAL A 46 -12.76 -0.14 -7.22
CA VAL A 46 -12.24 -0.90 -6.07
C VAL A 46 -13.37 -1.45 -5.18
N HIS A 47 -14.42 -0.65 -4.95
CA HIS A 47 -15.56 -1.05 -4.12
C HIS A 47 -16.54 -2.04 -4.80
N THR A 48 -16.54 -2.16 -6.13
CA THR A 48 -17.57 -2.93 -6.85
C THR A 48 -17.02 -4.05 -7.72
N GLN A 49 -15.86 -3.84 -8.35
CA GLN A 49 -15.18 -4.79 -9.25
C GLN A 49 -13.95 -5.40 -8.58
N GLY A 50 -13.27 -4.62 -7.74
CA GLY A 50 -12.07 -5.03 -7.02
C GLY A 50 -10.79 -4.91 -7.85
N TRP A 51 -9.73 -5.53 -7.34
CA TRP A 51 -8.41 -5.57 -7.95
C TRP A 51 -8.26 -6.79 -8.86
N PRO A 52 -7.26 -6.83 -9.77
CA PRO A 52 -6.88 -8.05 -10.45
C PRO A 52 -6.66 -9.20 -9.46
N THR A 53 -7.06 -10.42 -9.85
CA THR A 53 -6.84 -11.60 -9.01
C THR A 53 -5.35 -11.83 -8.75
N LEU A 54 -5.00 -12.52 -7.67
CA LEU A 54 -3.59 -12.85 -7.38
C LEU A 54 -2.91 -13.59 -8.55
N ALA A 55 -3.64 -14.45 -9.26
CA ALA A 55 -3.14 -15.12 -10.45
C ALA A 55 -2.84 -14.13 -11.59
N ALA A 56 -3.74 -13.17 -11.84
CA ALA A 56 -3.56 -12.14 -12.86
C ALA A 56 -2.53 -11.06 -12.48
N ALA A 57 -2.27 -10.88 -11.18
CA ALA A 57 -1.30 -9.93 -10.63
C ALA A 57 0.11 -10.52 -10.45
N ARG A 58 0.28 -11.84 -10.58
CA ARG A 58 1.55 -12.53 -10.30
C ARG A 58 2.68 -11.99 -11.19
N GLY A 59 3.79 -11.58 -10.55
CA GLY A 59 4.96 -11.03 -11.24
C GLY A 59 4.80 -9.59 -11.72
N ARG A 60 3.71 -8.92 -11.31
CA ARG A 60 3.41 -7.54 -11.68
C ARG A 60 3.56 -6.62 -10.47
N ILE A 61 3.72 -5.33 -10.74
CA ILE A 61 4.01 -4.29 -9.75
C ILE A 61 2.93 -3.22 -9.86
N TYR A 62 2.49 -2.68 -8.73
CA TYR A 62 1.86 -1.36 -8.68
C TYR A 62 2.77 -0.41 -7.91
N VAL A 63 2.69 0.88 -8.22
CA VAL A 63 3.47 1.92 -7.52
C VAL A 63 2.50 2.85 -6.80
N LEU A 64 2.80 3.17 -5.55
CA LEU A 64 2.04 4.12 -4.74
C LEU A 64 2.92 5.33 -4.43
N LEU A 65 2.46 6.51 -4.83
CA LEU A 65 3.08 7.79 -4.50
C LEU A 65 2.61 8.24 -3.11
N ASP A 66 3.36 7.87 -2.07
CA ASP A 66 3.15 8.29 -0.68
C ASP A 66 3.85 9.63 -0.42
N VAL A 67 3.11 10.72 -0.53
CA VAL A 67 3.62 12.09 -0.45
C VAL A 67 2.63 13.00 0.27
N ARG A 68 3.12 14.17 0.69
CA ARG A 68 2.27 15.23 1.22
C ARG A 68 1.19 15.66 0.22
N LYS A 69 0.05 16.11 0.74
CA LYS A 69 -1.13 16.54 -0.05
C LYS A 69 -0.80 17.49 -1.20
N ALA A 70 0.10 18.45 -0.98
CA ALA A 70 0.50 19.42 -2.00
C ALA A 70 1.08 18.75 -3.27
N VAL A 71 1.86 17.69 -3.10
CA VAL A 71 2.46 16.94 -4.22
C VAL A 71 1.41 16.04 -4.88
N SER A 72 0.60 15.33 -4.08
CA SER A 72 -0.45 14.46 -4.62
C SER A 72 -1.53 15.23 -5.38
N ASP A 73 -1.80 16.49 -5.00
CA ASP A 73 -2.73 17.38 -5.70
C ASP A 73 -2.17 17.79 -7.06
N VAL A 74 -0.89 18.15 -7.16
CA VAL A 74 -0.24 18.40 -8.46
C VAL A 74 -0.25 17.14 -9.31
N TYR A 75 0.00 15.98 -8.72
CA TYR A 75 -0.01 14.70 -9.45
C TYR A 75 -1.38 14.40 -10.08
N ARG A 76 -2.49 14.57 -9.37
CA ARG A 76 -3.83 14.31 -9.95
C ARG A 76 -4.36 15.43 -10.84
N ALA A 77 -3.76 16.62 -10.83
CA ALA A 77 -4.28 17.77 -11.59
C ALA A 77 -4.33 17.46 -13.10
N GLY A 78 -5.52 17.56 -13.70
CA GLY A 78 -5.75 17.20 -15.11
C GLY A 78 -5.92 15.69 -15.36
N HIS A 79 -5.84 14.86 -14.32
CA HIS A 79 -5.96 13.41 -14.37
C HIS A 79 -7.06 12.94 -13.40
N PRO A 80 -8.34 13.28 -13.66
CA PRO A 80 -9.43 12.91 -12.76
C PRO A 80 -9.45 11.40 -12.53
N SER A 81 -9.57 10.99 -11.26
CA SER A 81 -9.50 9.59 -10.87
C SER A 81 -8.21 8.88 -11.34
N LEU A 82 -7.10 9.62 -11.41
CA LEU A 82 -5.77 9.19 -11.89
C LEU A 82 -5.75 8.69 -13.34
N ALA A 83 -6.65 9.19 -14.20
CA ALA A 83 -6.67 8.83 -15.62
C ALA A 83 -5.32 9.07 -16.31
N GLY A 84 -4.74 8.05 -16.94
CA GLY A 84 -3.46 8.13 -17.64
C GLY A 84 -2.21 8.10 -16.74
N ARG A 85 -2.37 8.11 -15.42
CA ARG A 85 -1.24 8.06 -14.47
C ARG A 85 -0.65 6.66 -14.36
N ALA A 86 0.65 6.58 -14.08
CA ALA A 86 1.34 5.30 -13.90
C ALA A 86 1.23 4.78 -12.45
N MET A 87 1.14 5.70 -11.48
CA MET A 87 1.14 5.40 -10.05
C MET A 87 -0.24 5.64 -9.45
N PHE A 88 -0.54 4.90 -8.39
CA PHE A 88 -1.59 5.24 -7.44
C PHE A 88 -1.09 6.37 -6.51
N GLY A 89 -2.01 7.07 -5.84
CA GLY A 89 -1.66 8.04 -4.81
C GLY A 89 -2.46 7.83 -3.54
N TRP A 90 -1.99 8.40 -2.44
CA TRP A 90 -2.72 8.39 -1.18
C TRP A 90 -3.67 9.59 -1.10
N TYR A 91 -4.97 9.31 -1.22
CA TYR A 91 -6.04 10.31 -1.17
C TYR A 91 -7.06 9.95 -0.08
N PRO A 92 -7.77 10.95 0.49
CA PRO A 92 -8.87 10.69 1.42
C PRO A 92 -9.90 9.72 0.85
N ASP A 93 -10.52 8.91 1.72
CA ASP A 93 -11.47 7.85 1.34
C ASP A 93 -12.60 8.37 0.45
N ASP A 94 -13.10 9.57 0.70
CA ASP A 94 -14.21 10.17 -0.05
C ASP A 94 -13.83 10.64 -1.48
N GLN A 95 -12.56 10.58 -1.88
CA GLN A 95 -12.10 11.08 -3.17
C GLN A 95 -12.21 10.03 -4.29
N PRO A 96 -12.47 10.44 -5.55
CA PRO A 96 -12.53 9.53 -6.70
C PRO A 96 -11.26 8.70 -6.95
N GLU A 97 -10.11 9.18 -6.48
CA GLU A 97 -8.80 8.51 -6.59
C GLU A 97 -8.54 7.46 -5.48
N SER A 98 -9.39 7.35 -4.47
CA SER A 98 -9.17 6.47 -3.31
C SER A 98 -9.20 4.99 -3.72
N ALA A 99 -8.04 4.33 -3.61
CA ALA A 99 -7.86 2.90 -3.90
C ALA A 99 -6.98 2.18 -2.88
N ILE A 100 -6.05 2.92 -2.29
CA ILE A 100 -5.08 2.46 -1.31
C ILE A 100 -5.06 3.43 -0.13
N GLN A 101 -5.04 2.91 1.10
CA GLN A 101 -4.93 3.71 2.32
C GLN A 101 -3.64 3.37 3.07
N ILE A 102 -2.96 4.41 3.57
CA ILE A 102 -1.76 4.29 4.41
C ILE A 102 -2.14 4.68 5.83
N VAL A 103 -1.93 3.76 6.77
CA VAL A 103 -2.35 3.92 8.18
C VAL A 103 -1.17 3.75 9.10
N GLN A 104 -0.90 4.75 9.92
CA GLN A 104 0.31 4.81 10.74
C GLN A 104 0.19 4.06 12.06
N ASP A 105 -1.01 3.93 12.62
CA ASP A 105 -1.24 3.27 13.90
C ASP A 105 -2.44 2.31 13.86
N PRO A 106 -2.20 0.99 13.74
CA PRO A 106 -3.26 0.00 13.74
C PRO A 106 -3.92 -0.22 15.12
N LEU A 107 -3.33 0.27 16.22
CA LEU A 107 -3.97 0.21 17.54
C LEU A 107 -5.14 1.21 17.61
N ILE A 108 -5.01 2.36 16.95
CA ILE A 108 -6.04 3.40 16.90
C ILE A 108 -7.04 3.09 15.78
N ASP A 109 -6.53 2.73 14.60
CA ASP A 109 -7.32 2.65 13.37
C ASP A 109 -7.70 1.23 12.95
N GLY A 110 -7.50 0.22 13.81
CA GLY A 110 -7.70 -1.19 13.46
C GLY A 110 -9.06 -1.50 12.83
N GLU A 111 -10.15 -0.95 13.37
CA GLU A 111 -11.50 -1.15 12.82
C GLU A 111 -11.71 -0.41 11.49
N ARG A 112 -11.06 0.74 11.31
CA ARG A 112 -11.06 1.49 10.06
C ARG A 112 -10.30 0.73 8.96
N ILE A 113 -9.14 0.16 9.30
CA ILE A 113 -8.40 -0.74 8.41
C ILE A 113 -9.26 -1.94 8.01
N ARG A 114 -9.88 -2.62 8.99
CA ARG A 114 -10.73 -3.80 8.75
C ARG A 114 -11.86 -3.51 7.77
N ARG A 115 -12.55 -2.36 7.94
CA ARG A 115 -13.61 -1.91 7.04
C ARG A 115 -13.10 -1.71 5.62
N TRP A 116 -12.03 -0.92 5.44
CA TRP A 116 -11.44 -0.68 4.11
C TRP A 116 -11.01 -1.97 3.42
N VAL A 117 -10.37 -2.89 4.14
CA VAL A 117 -9.98 -4.20 3.62
C VAL A 117 -11.21 -4.97 3.10
N GLY A 118 -12.29 -4.99 3.87
CA GLY A 118 -13.57 -5.62 3.50
C GLY A 118 -14.23 -4.98 2.27
N GLU A 119 -14.07 -3.67 2.11
CA GLU A 119 -14.58 -2.88 0.99
C GLU A 119 -13.72 -2.98 -0.29
N GLY A 120 -12.66 -3.79 -0.29
CA GLY A 120 -11.81 -4.01 -1.46
C GLY A 120 -10.56 -3.12 -1.51
N VAL A 121 -10.47 -2.09 -0.67
CA VAL A 121 -9.34 -1.17 -0.57
C VAL A 121 -8.10 -1.92 -0.08
N ILE A 122 -6.95 -1.65 -0.70
CA ILE A 122 -5.67 -2.13 -0.20
C ILE A 122 -5.23 -1.20 0.93
N VAL A 123 -4.85 -1.75 2.07
CA VAL A 123 -4.35 -0.98 3.20
C VAL A 123 -2.91 -1.39 3.49
N ARG A 124 -2.05 -0.37 3.59
CA ARG A 124 -0.72 -0.51 4.18
C ARG A 124 -0.77 0.03 5.60
N THR A 125 -0.25 -0.75 6.55
CA THR A 125 0.04 -0.25 7.91
C THR A 125 1.44 -0.67 8.36
N ARG A 126 1.81 -0.34 9.59
CA ARG A 126 3.14 -0.64 10.15
C ARG A 126 3.04 -1.26 11.53
N THR A 127 4.07 -2.01 11.90
CA THR A 127 4.14 -2.73 13.18
C THR A 127 4.97 -2.03 14.24
N ASP A 128 5.75 -1.04 13.84
CA ASP A 128 6.74 -0.38 14.69
C ASP A 128 7.00 1.05 14.21
N ALA A 129 7.59 1.84 15.11
CA ALA A 129 7.91 3.24 14.89
C ALA A 129 9.07 3.70 15.76
N GLY A 130 10.14 4.20 15.14
CA GLY A 130 11.23 4.85 15.88
C GLY A 130 11.91 3.95 16.91
N THR A 131 11.94 2.63 16.67
CA THR A 131 12.54 1.60 17.55
C THR A 131 11.86 1.38 18.91
N VAL A 132 10.73 2.05 19.18
CA VAL A 132 10.07 2.01 20.50
C VAL A 132 9.64 0.59 20.85
N GLU A 133 8.88 -0.06 19.96
CA GLU A 133 8.33 -1.40 20.15
C GLU A 133 9.42 -2.45 20.34
N ALA A 134 10.51 -2.34 19.59
CA ALA A 134 11.62 -3.28 19.68
C ALA A 134 12.38 -3.17 21.01
N ARG A 135 12.59 -1.95 21.51
CA ARG A 135 13.27 -1.70 22.79
C ARG A 135 12.44 -2.16 23.98
N SER A 136 11.12 -2.01 23.92
CA SER A 136 10.20 -2.49 24.97
C SER A 136 9.77 -3.96 24.78
N ARG A 137 10.15 -4.59 23.66
CA ARG A 137 9.66 -5.92 23.23
C ARG A 137 8.14 -6.01 23.17
N ASP A 138 7.50 -4.92 22.76
CA ASP A 138 6.05 -4.81 22.66
C ASP A 138 5.57 -5.19 21.25
N TYR A 139 4.76 -6.25 21.18
CA TYR A 139 4.18 -6.76 19.94
C TYR A 139 2.72 -6.29 19.74
N ALA A 140 2.17 -5.42 20.59
CA ALA A 140 0.78 -4.99 20.51
C ALA A 140 0.44 -4.40 19.13
N LYS A 141 1.28 -3.49 18.62
CA LYS A 141 1.11 -2.86 17.31
C LYS A 141 1.23 -3.87 16.17
N ALA A 142 2.19 -4.80 16.26
CA ALA A 142 2.32 -5.90 15.32
C ALA A 142 1.05 -6.77 15.28
N ASN A 143 0.58 -7.21 16.44
CA ASN A 143 -0.64 -8.03 16.56
C ASN A 143 -1.87 -7.32 16.01
N ALA A 144 -2.02 -6.01 16.28
CA ALA A 144 -3.10 -5.19 15.75
C ALA A 144 -3.03 -5.07 14.22
N ALA A 145 -1.85 -4.79 13.66
CA ALA A 145 -1.63 -4.75 12.22
C ALA A 145 -2.07 -6.07 11.56
N LEU A 146 -1.61 -7.20 12.11
CA LEU A 146 -1.95 -8.52 11.59
C LEU A 146 -3.46 -8.78 11.68
N ALA A 147 -4.08 -8.54 12.83
CA ALA A 147 -5.51 -8.80 13.08
C ALA A 147 -6.45 -7.91 12.26
N SER A 148 -5.98 -6.72 11.84
CA SER A 148 -6.76 -5.77 11.03
C SER A 148 -7.04 -6.26 9.61
N GLY A 149 -6.20 -7.18 9.09
CA GLY A 149 -6.31 -7.69 7.73
C GLY A 149 -5.65 -6.82 6.65
N ALA A 150 -4.89 -5.79 7.03
CA ALA A 150 -4.07 -5.00 6.11
C ALA A 150 -3.24 -5.92 5.19
N GLN A 151 -3.22 -5.61 3.89
CA GLN A 151 -2.58 -6.45 2.88
C GLN A 151 -1.08 -6.16 2.77
N ALA A 152 -0.63 -4.98 3.18
CA ALA A 152 0.79 -4.64 3.27
C ALA A 152 1.14 -4.20 4.70
N VAL A 153 2.18 -4.81 5.27
CA VAL A 153 2.63 -4.53 6.63
C VAL A 153 4.11 -4.19 6.58
N SER A 154 4.46 -2.95 6.91
CA SER A 154 5.85 -2.51 6.98
C SER A 154 6.42 -2.70 8.38
N THR A 155 7.67 -3.13 8.43
CA THR A 155 8.44 -3.29 9.67
C THR A 155 9.92 -3.04 9.39
N ASP A 156 10.63 -2.45 10.35
CA ASP A 156 12.10 -2.42 10.33
C ASP A 156 12.69 -3.74 10.88
N TYR A 157 11.85 -4.65 11.39
CA TYR A 157 12.25 -5.84 12.15
C TYR A 157 11.77 -7.14 11.48
N TYR A 158 11.93 -7.25 10.17
CA TYR A 158 11.65 -8.50 9.44
C TYR A 158 12.80 -9.52 9.60
N PRO A 159 12.56 -10.82 9.36
CA PRO A 159 13.64 -11.81 9.37
C PRO A 159 14.79 -11.44 8.43
N GLY A 160 16.00 -11.33 8.98
CA GLY A 160 17.19 -10.92 8.23
C GLY A 160 17.44 -9.40 8.21
N ALA A 161 16.57 -8.59 8.83
CA ALA A 161 16.86 -7.17 9.04
C ALA A 161 18.10 -7.00 9.94
N PRO A 162 18.95 -5.98 9.68
CA PRO A 162 20.04 -5.62 10.58
C PRO A 162 19.52 -5.29 11.99
N ASP A 163 20.17 -5.84 13.03
CA ASP A 163 19.84 -5.57 14.43
C ASP A 163 21.02 -4.89 15.16
N PRO A 164 21.27 -3.59 14.90
CA PRO A 164 22.36 -2.85 15.54
C PRO A 164 22.14 -2.62 17.05
N LEU A 165 20.92 -2.82 17.55
CA LEU A 165 20.60 -2.68 18.96
C LEU A 165 20.73 -4.02 19.72
N HIS A 166 20.98 -5.12 19.01
CA HIS A 166 21.07 -6.48 19.56
C HIS A 166 19.85 -6.87 20.42
N VAL A 167 18.67 -6.40 20.05
CA VAL A 167 17.43 -6.63 20.83
C VAL A 167 16.79 -7.98 20.52
N GLY A 168 17.11 -8.57 19.36
CA GLY A 168 16.54 -9.83 18.89
C GLY A 168 15.04 -9.75 18.61
N PHE A 169 14.52 -8.55 18.35
CA PHE A 169 13.12 -8.31 18.06
C PHE A 169 12.86 -8.58 16.58
N ALA A 170 11.85 -9.42 16.29
CA ALA A 170 11.49 -9.76 14.92
C ALA A 170 9.97 -9.92 14.78
N VAL A 171 9.41 -9.33 13.73
CA VAL A 171 7.99 -9.39 13.40
C VAL A 171 7.79 -10.38 12.26
N THR A 172 6.98 -11.42 12.53
CA THR A 172 6.56 -12.42 11.54
C THR A 172 5.10 -12.78 11.75
N LEU A 173 4.48 -13.37 10.73
CA LEU A 173 3.20 -14.05 10.92
C LEU A 173 3.38 -15.34 11.72
N PRO A 174 2.30 -15.91 12.31
CA PRO A 174 2.34 -17.22 12.94
C PRO A 174 3.05 -18.27 12.08
N GLY A 175 3.89 -19.10 12.70
CA GLY A 175 4.72 -20.08 11.98
C GLY A 175 5.92 -19.49 11.23
N LYS A 176 6.31 -18.24 11.53
CA LYS A 176 7.38 -17.49 10.84
C LYS A 176 7.10 -17.25 9.36
N ALA A 177 5.83 -17.25 8.97
CA ALA A 177 5.41 -16.96 7.61
C ALA A 177 5.55 -15.46 7.28
N MET A 178 5.64 -15.15 5.98
CA MET A 178 5.70 -13.77 5.46
C MET A 178 4.45 -13.39 4.65
N ALA A 179 3.58 -14.36 4.36
CA ALA A 179 2.28 -14.13 3.77
C ALA A 179 1.23 -15.05 4.41
N ARG A 180 -0.02 -14.58 4.48
CA ARG A 180 -1.18 -15.38 4.86
C ARG A 180 -2.43 -14.94 4.11
N CYS A 181 -3.46 -15.77 4.14
CA CYS A 181 -4.78 -15.40 3.68
C CYS A 181 -5.34 -14.26 4.55
N SER A 182 -6.09 -13.34 3.93
CA SER A 182 -6.69 -12.24 4.67
C SER A 182 -7.70 -12.77 5.69
N PRO A 183 -7.56 -12.46 6.99
CA PRO A 183 -8.54 -12.87 8.01
C PRO A 183 -9.87 -12.13 7.86
N VAL A 184 -9.94 -11.09 7.02
CA VAL A 184 -11.14 -10.28 6.77
C VAL A 184 -11.84 -10.73 5.50
N ARG A 185 -11.10 -10.88 4.39
CA ARG A 185 -11.70 -11.21 3.09
C ARG A 185 -11.80 -12.71 2.82
N VAL A 186 -11.00 -13.52 3.51
CA VAL A 186 -10.95 -14.99 3.31
C VAL A 186 -10.90 -15.70 4.67
N PRO A 187 -11.95 -15.56 5.51
CA PRO A 187 -11.94 -16.08 6.89
C PRO A 187 -11.83 -17.61 6.95
N GLY A 188 -12.29 -18.32 5.91
CA GLY A 188 -12.13 -19.77 5.77
C GLY A 188 -10.71 -20.23 5.40
N GLY A 189 -9.77 -19.31 5.23
CA GLY A 189 -8.41 -19.60 4.77
C GLY A 189 -8.33 -19.85 3.25
N CYS A 190 -7.11 -20.02 2.77
CA CYS A 190 -6.79 -20.23 1.35
C CYS A 190 -5.52 -21.10 1.24
N SER A 191 -5.37 -21.78 0.11
CA SER A 191 -4.12 -22.49 -0.19
C SER A 191 -3.11 -21.49 -0.73
N LEU A 192 -2.01 -21.32 0.00
CA LEU A 192 -0.85 -20.59 -0.48
C LEU A 192 0.06 -21.60 -1.18
N GLN A 193 0.17 -21.48 -2.49
CA GLN A 193 1.23 -22.16 -3.26
C GLN A 193 2.38 -21.16 -3.41
N PRO A 194 3.49 -21.35 -2.67
CA PRO A 194 4.68 -20.50 -2.78
C PRO A 194 5.24 -20.47 -4.21
#